data_AF-A0A955RDD6-F1
#
_entry.id   AF-A0A955RDD6-F1
#
_cell.length_a   1.000
_cell.length_b   1.000
_cell.length_c   1.000
_cell.angle_alpha   90.00
_cell.angle_beta   90.00
_cell.angle_gamma   90.00
#
_symmetry.space_group_name_H-M   'P 1'
#
loop_
_entity.id
_entity.type
_entity.pdbx_description
1 polymer ?
#
loop_
_entity_poly.entity_id
_entity_poly.type
_entity_poly.pdbx_seq_one_letter_code
_entity_poly.pdbx_strand_id
1 'polypeptide(L)'
;MNGDGFGDVIVADFGWSDDWFSNHNQGRVQLFLGSSDGLAPAAAWSAIGPIARGYDGGSPAYQGWDVDAGDFDGDGLSDVVFSAPATSGGFYGSSAGRVEVWSGQVP
;
A
#
# COMPACT_ATOMS: atom_id res chain seq x y z
N MET A 1 -1.51 13.15 0.19
CA MET A 1 -2.11 13.87 1.33
C MET A 1 -2.73 15.13 0.79
N ASN A 2 -3.95 15.44 1.18
CA ASN A 2 -4.84 16.33 0.39
C ASN A 2 -4.51 17.83 0.47
N GLY A 3 -3.48 18.22 1.21
CA GLY A 3 -3.02 19.61 1.31
C GLY A 3 -3.95 20.54 2.11
N ASP A 4 -4.85 19.99 2.93
CA ASP A 4 -5.84 20.78 3.67
C ASP A 4 -5.32 21.39 5.00
N GLY A 5 -4.06 21.13 5.33
CA GLY A 5 -3.40 21.60 6.54
C GLY A 5 -3.59 20.70 7.77
N PHE A 6 -4.28 19.57 7.64
CA PHE A 6 -4.40 18.55 8.67
C PHE A 6 -3.47 17.36 8.39
N GLY A 7 -3.04 16.69 9.46
CA GLY A 7 -2.20 15.50 9.33
C GLY A 7 -3.02 14.29 8.89
N ASP A 8 -2.67 13.72 7.74
CA ASP A 8 -3.19 12.45 7.25
C ASP A 8 -2.41 11.26 7.82
N VAL A 9 -3.01 10.06 7.83
CA VAL A 9 -2.38 8.83 8.30
C VAL A 9 -2.38 7.76 7.23
N ILE A 10 -1.22 7.13 7.02
CA ILE A 10 -1.09 5.93 6.19
C ILE A 10 -0.86 4.73 7.09
N VAL A 11 -1.61 3.66 6.84
CA VAL A 11 -1.49 2.39 7.55
C VAL A 11 -1.09 1.32 6.56
N ALA A 12 0.04 0.65 6.82
CA ALA A 12 0.42 -0.56 6.13
C ALA A 12 0.18 -1.79 7.02
N ASP A 13 -0.60 -2.72 6.48
CA ASP A 13 -0.88 -4.02 7.07
C ASP A 13 -0.30 -5.08 6.13
N PHE A 14 1.00 -5.32 6.24
CA PHE A 14 1.75 -6.19 5.33
C PHE A 14 1.33 -7.67 5.37
N GLY A 15 0.71 -8.11 6.47
CA GLY A 15 0.18 -9.46 6.66
C GLY A 15 -1.27 -9.62 6.19
N TRP A 16 -1.90 -8.54 5.71
CA TRP A 16 -3.30 -8.56 5.33
C TRP A 16 -3.58 -9.55 4.19
N SER A 17 -4.73 -10.22 4.27
CA SER A 17 -5.25 -11.13 3.23
C SER A 17 -6.74 -10.85 3.00
N ASP A 18 -7.18 -10.84 1.73
CA ASP A 18 -8.59 -10.64 1.37
C ASP A 18 -9.48 -11.87 1.59
N ASP A 19 -8.86 -13.04 1.74
CA ASP A 19 -9.53 -14.30 2.00
C ASP A 19 -8.93 -15.04 3.21
N TRP A 20 -9.80 -15.78 3.90
CA TRP A 20 -9.45 -16.58 5.07
C TRP A 20 -8.74 -17.89 4.72
N PHE A 21 -9.00 -18.42 3.52
CA PHE A 21 -8.66 -19.81 3.18
C PHE A 21 -7.24 -19.99 2.66
N SER A 22 -6.62 -18.93 2.14
CA SER A 22 -5.37 -19.08 1.41
C SER A 22 -4.25 -18.17 1.90
N ASN A 23 -4.49 -17.37 2.95
CA ASN A 23 -3.51 -16.53 3.67
C ASN A 23 -2.38 -16.02 2.76
N HIS A 24 -2.79 -15.35 1.69
CA HIS A 24 -1.90 -14.93 0.63
C HIS A 24 -0.94 -13.82 1.08
N ASN A 25 -1.10 -13.25 2.28
CA ASN A 25 -0.35 -12.10 2.80
C ASN A 25 -0.09 -11.07 1.69
N GLN A 26 -1.17 -10.67 1.02
CA GLN A 26 -1.11 -9.68 -0.05
C GLN A 26 -0.52 -8.38 0.46
N GLY A 27 -0.81 -8.08 1.73
CA GLY A 27 -0.58 -6.77 2.31
C GLY A 27 -1.62 -5.78 1.82
N ARG A 28 -1.81 -4.72 2.61
CA ARG A 28 -2.72 -3.63 2.29
C ARG A 28 -2.13 -2.31 2.80
N VAL A 29 -2.23 -1.27 1.98
CA VAL A 29 -1.90 0.10 2.38
C VAL A 29 -3.18 0.93 2.31
N GLN A 30 -3.45 1.74 3.34
CA GLN A 30 -4.66 2.55 3.45
C GLN A 30 -4.32 3.98 3.83
N LEU A 31 -5.04 4.95 3.25
CA LEU A 31 -4.95 6.36 3.58
C LEU A 31 -6.21 6.80 4.35
N PHE A 32 -6.00 7.40 5.52
CA PHE A 32 -7.03 8.04 6.33
C PHE A 32 -6.76 9.54 6.38
N LEU A 33 -7.75 10.34 5.99
CA LEU A 33 -7.58 11.79 5.95
C LEU A 33 -7.80 12.41 7.32
N GLY A 34 -6.95 13.37 7.67
CA GLY A 34 -7.12 14.24 8.83
C GLY A 34 -8.17 15.32 8.56
N SER A 35 -8.70 15.92 9.62
CA SER A 35 -9.61 17.06 9.53
C SER A 35 -9.65 17.81 10.86
N SER A 36 -10.40 18.92 10.91
CA SER A 36 -10.70 19.63 12.16
C SER A 36 -11.46 18.77 13.18
N ASP A 37 -12.21 17.78 12.71
CA ASP A 37 -12.98 16.86 13.54
C ASP A 37 -12.16 15.63 13.97
N GLY A 38 -10.89 15.56 13.52
CA GLY A 38 -9.98 14.43 13.74
C GLY A 38 -9.81 13.54 12.51
N LEU A 39 -9.26 12.34 12.73
CA LEU A 39 -8.97 11.37 11.67
C LEU A 39 -10.26 10.72 11.17
N ALA A 40 -10.43 10.62 9.84
CA ALA A 40 -11.56 9.96 9.23
C ALA A 40 -11.65 8.48 9.67
N PRO A 41 -12.84 7.96 10.01
CA PRO A 41 -13.01 6.57 10.43
C PRO A 41 -12.95 5.57 9.27
N ALA A 42 -13.06 6.04 8.03
CA ALA A 42 -12.96 5.24 6.83
C ALA A 42 -11.75 5.68 6.00
N ALA A 43 -11.10 4.70 5.36
CA ALA A 43 -10.01 4.99 4.46
C ALA A 43 -10.55 5.74 3.22
N ALA A 44 -9.93 6.87 2.88
CA ALA A 44 -10.22 7.60 1.65
C ALA A 44 -9.69 6.85 0.42
N TRP A 45 -8.64 6.04 0.62
CA TRP A 45 -8.05 5.21 -0.42
C TRP A 45 -7.43 3.94 0.19
N SER A 46 -7.35 2.88 -0.61
CA SER A 46 -6.59 1.68 -0.26
C SER A 46 -6.04 0.97 -1.49
N ALA A 47 -4.82 0.43 -1.37
CA ALA A 47 -4.27 -0.56 -2.28
C ALA A 47 -4.07 -1.90 -1.57
N ILE A 48 -4.29 -2.98 -2.32
CA ILE A 48 -4.12 -4.36 -1.88
C ILE A 48 -3.12 -5.04 -2.82
N GLY A 49 -2.25 -5.87 -2.26
CA GLY A 49 -1.24 -6.55 -3.05
C GLY A 49 -1.87 -7.61 -3.97
N PRO A 50 -1.20 -7.95 -5.08
CA PRO A 50 -1.69 -8.98 -5.97
C PRO A 50 -1.78 -10.34 -5.27
N ILE A 51 -2.80 -11.12 -5.62
CA ILE A 51 -2.84 -12.54 -5.28
C ILE A 51 -1.91 -13.28 -6.25
N ALA A 52 -0.85 -13.90 -5.75
CA ALA A 52 -0.04 -14.81 -6.56
C ALA A 52 -0.76 -16.16 -6.73
N ARG A 53 -1.68 -16.26 -7.71
CA ARG A 53 -2.29 -17.54 -8.09
C ARG A 53 -1.44 -18.25 -9.16
N GLY A 54 -0.21 -18.60 -8.82
CA GLY A 54 0.68 -19.38 -9.68
C GLY A 54 0.78 -20.85 -9.25
N TYR A 55 1.31 -21.70 -10.14
CA TYR A 55 1.62 -23.13 -9.89
C TYR A 55 2.69 -23.34 -8.80
N ASP A 56 3.29 -22.26 -8.30
CA ASP A 56 4.30 -22.18 -7.24
C ASP A 56 3.71 -22.14 -5.82
N GLY A 57 2.38 -22.19 -5.67
CA GLY A 57 1.75 -22.41 -4.37
C GLY A 57 1.51 -21.14 -3.53
N GLY A 58 1.38 -19.97 -4.16
CA GLY A 58 0.99 -18.74 -3.47
C GLY A 58 2.15 -18.07 -2.77
N SER A 59 3.04 -17.42 -3.53
CA SER A 59 4.07 -16.58 -2.94
C SER A 59 3.43 -15.31 -2.35
N PRO A 60 3.65 -14.99 -1.07
CA PRO A 60 3.11 -13.79 -0.45
C PRO A 60 3.70 -12.53 -1.09
N ALA A 61 2.88 -11.49 -1.28
CA ALA A 61 3.34 -10.23 -1.87
C ALA A 61 3.93 -9.28 -0.81
N TYR A 62 3.46 -9.37 0.44
CA TYR A 62 3.79 -8.51 1.58
C TYR A 62 3.85 -7.02 1.22
N GLN A 63 2.80 -6.49 0.58
CA GLN A 63 2.72 -5.07 0.25
C GLN A 63 2.65 -4.20 1.51
N GLY A 64 3.42 -3.11 1.52
CA GLY A 64 3.52 -2.23 2.68
C GLY A 64 4.51 -2.75 3.74
N TRP A 65 5.55 -3.51 3.32
CA TRP A 65 6.60 -3.94 4.25
C TRP A 65 7.37 -2.75 4.83
N ASP A 66 7.58 -1.73 4.02
CA ASP A 66 8.10 -0.42 4.41
C ASP A 66 7.29 0.66 3.69
N VAL A 67 7.13 1.82 4.34
CA VAL A 67 6.33 2.94 3.84
C VAL A 67 7.03 4.25 4.15
N ASP A 68 7.09 5.13 3.16
CA ASP A 68 7.48 6.53 3.33
C ASP A 68 6.44 7.44 2.67
N ALA A 69 6.40 8.69 3.11
CA ALA A 69 5.49 9.69 2.59
C ALA A 69 6.12 11.08 2.55
N GLY A 70 5.85 11.80 1.47
CA GLY A 70 6.39 13.13 1.22
C GLY A 70 6.02 13.60 -0.18
N ASP A 71 6.15 14.90 -0.44
CA ASP A 71 5.98 15.46 -1.79
C ASP A 71 7.22 15.10 -2.64
N PHE A 72 7.17 13.97 -3.35
CA PHE A 72 8.27 13.43 -4.13
C PHE A 72 8.28 13.94 -5.58
N ASP A 73 7.13 14.35 -6.11
CA ASP A 73 7.00 14.91 -7.46
C ASP A 73 6.91 16.45 -7.52
N GLY A 74 6.80 17.12 -6.38
CA GLY A 74 6.90 18.57 -6.22
C GLY A 74 5.60 19.32 -6.50
N ASP A 75 4.45 18.65 -6.45
CA ASP A 75 3.14 19.24 -6.74
C ASP A 75 2.48 19.91 -5.52
N GLY A 76 3.09 19.79 -4.35
CA GLY A 76 2.60 20.35 -3.09
C GLY A 76 1.65 19.43 -2.32
N LEU A 77 1.45 18.20 -2.76
CA LEU A 77 0.70 17.15 -2.08
C LEU A 77 1.65 16.03 -1.66
N SER A 78 1.46 15.44 -0.48
CA SER A 78 2.33 14.31 -0.12
C SER A 78 1.97 13.07 -0.92
N ASP A 79 2.96 12.47 -1.55
CA ASP A 79 2.94 11.16 -2.18
C ASP A 79 3.19 10.06 -1.14
N VAL A 80 2.97 8.81 -1.57
CA VAL A 80 3.22 7.61 -0.76
C VAL A 80 4.09 6.65 -1.54
N VAL A 81 5.16 6.17 -0.91
CA VAL A 81 6.00 5.10 -1.44
C VAL A 81 5.89 3.91 -0.52
N PHE A 82 5.68 2.72 -1.07
CA PHE A 82 5.67 1.52 -0.27
C PHE A 82 6.31 0.33 -1.00
N SER A 83 6.94 -0.55 -0.23
CA SER A 83 7.64 -1.72 -0.75
C SER A 83 6.78 -2.99 -0.66
N ALA A 84 7.03 -3.92 -1.58
CA ALA A 84 6.48 -5.27 -1.56
C ALA A 84 7.61 -6.24 -1.96
N PRO A 85 8.52 -6.57 -1.02
CA PRO A 85 9.80 -7.22 -1.31
C PRO A 85 9.66 -8.68 -1.77
N ALA A 86 8.56 -9.35 -1.43
CA ALA A 86 8.35 -10.75 -1.80
C ALA A 86 7.56 -10.95 -3.10
N THR A 87 7.23 -9.87 -3.81
CA THR A 87 6.52 -9.98 -5.10
C THR A 87 7.31 -10.86 -6.07
N SER A 88 6.73 -11.99 -6.44
CA SER A 88 7.26 -12.87 -7.49
C SER A 88 6.94 -12.28 -8.86
N GLY A 89 7.98 -11.85 -9.58
CA GLY A 89 7.86 -11.17 -10.86
C GLY A 89 7.79 -12.09 -12.09
N GLY A 90 7.66 -13.41 -11.93
CA GLY A 90 7.65 -14.31 -13.08
C GLY A 90 7.51 -15.79 -12.73
N PHE A 91 7.26 -16.59 -13.77
CA PHE A 91 6.95 -18.02 -13.78
C PHE A 91 7.99 -18.97 -13.14
N TYR A 92 9.02 -18.46 -12.45
CA TYR A 92 10.13 -19.25 -11.89
C TYR A 92 10.58 -18.84 -10.48
N GLY A 93 9.75 -18.18 -9.68
CA GLY A 93 10.02 -18.02 -8.24
C GLY A 93 11.16 -17.05 -7.87
N SER A 94 11.56 -16.15 -8.77
CA SER A 94 12.44 -15.04 -8.39
C SER A 94 11.62 -13.93 -7.75
N SER A 95 11.69 -13.80 -6.42
CA SER A 95 11.23 -12.61 -5.69
C SER A 95 12.12 -11.42 -6.11
N ALA A 96 11.70 -10.69 -7.13
CA ALA A 96 12.42 -9.50 -7.59
C ALA A 96 12.13 -8.29 -6.70
N GLY A 97 11.07 -8.37 -5.87
CA GLY A 97 10.55 -7.24 -5.12
C GLY A 97 9.94 -6.17 -6.04
N ARG A 98 9.08 -5.32 -5.47
CA ARG A 98 8.61 -4.10 -6.14
C ARG A 98 8.56 -2.95 -5.13
N VAL A 99 8.71 -1.74 -5.64
CA VAL A 99 8.38 -0.50 -4.94
C VAL A 99 7.30 0.19 -5.77
N GLU A 100 6.22 0.57 -5.12
CA GLU A 100 5.12 1.31 -5.74
C GLU A 100 5.10 2.72 -5.17
N VAL A 101 4.86 3.69 -6.06
CA VAL A 101 4.69 5.10 -5.73
C VAL A 101 3.28 5.50 -6.10
N TRP A 102 2.62 6.21 -5.20
CA TRP A 102 1.30 6.78 -5.40
C TRP A 102 1.37 8.28 -5.19
N SER A 103 1.15 9.05 -6.26
CA SER A 103 1.15 10.51 -6.16
C SER A 103 -0.09 11.02 -5.42
N GLY A 104 0.08 12.06 -4.59
CA GLY A 104 -1.02 12.80 -4.01
C GLY A 104 -1.97 13.32 -5.10
N GLN A 105 -3.28 13.40 -4.81
CA GLN A 105 -4.27 13.93 -5.75
C GLN A 105 -5.18 14.93 -5.02
N VAL A 106 -5.61 15.96 -5.73
CA VAL A 106 -6.70 16.85 -5.30
C VAL A 106 -8.04 16.18 -5.68
N PRO A 107 -9.07 16.17 -4.81
CA PRO A 107 -10.37 15.58 -5.11
C PRO A 107 -11.07 16.14 -6.36
#